data_AF-D0EZC3-F1
#
_entry.id   AF-D0EZC3-F1
#
_cell.length_a   1.000
_cell.length_b   1.000
_cell.length_c   1.000
_cell.angle_alpha   90.00
_cell.angle_beta   90.00
_cell.angle_gamma   90.00
#
_symmetry.space_group_name_H-M   'P 1'
#
loop_
_entity.id
_entity.type
_entity.pdbx_description
1 polymer ?
#
loop_
_entity_poly.entity_id
_entity_poly.type
_entity_poly.pdbx_seq_one_letter_code
_entity_poly.pdbx_strand_id
1 'polypeptide(L)'
;ADSTYMPVQAKGAVFSAEEVPTIGGHTGFADMRAAYDALDEPTRARLEGLSAFHSLYYSQSKLGHQPKKKSDGEYSGYGFHDGPVPRRALIKVHPET
;
A
#
# COMPACT_ATOMS: atom_id res chain seq x y z
N ALA A 1 0.23 3.36 0.54
CA ALA A 1 1.49 3.56 -0.17
C ALA A 1 1.48 2.70 -1.43
N ASP A 2 2.01 3.23 -2.52
CA ASP A 2 1.90 2.61 -3.84
C ASP A 2 2.70 1.31 -3.92
N SER A 3 2.16 0.36 -4.68
CA SER A 3 2.80 -0.93 -5.01
C SER A 3 3.30 -1.74 -3.81
N THR A 4 2.79 -1.52 -2.60
CA THR A 4 3.17 -2.37 -1.44
C THR A 4 2.78 -3.83 -1.62
N TYR A 5 1.79 -4.10 -2.48
CA TYR A 5 1.33 -5.43 -2.88
C TYR A 5 2.20 -6.11 -3.95
N MET A 6 3.16 -5.40 -4.55
CA MET A 6 4.09 -5.97 -5.53
C MET A 6 5.32 -6.58 -4.83
N PRO A 7 6.06 -7.52 -5.46
CA PRO A 7 7.30 -8.06 -4.89
C PRO A 7 8.32 -6.97 -4.53
N VAL A 8 8.55 -6.04 -5.46
CA VAL A 8 9.39 -4.85 -5.28
C VAL A 8 8.48 -3.63 -5.13
N GLN A 9 8.67 -2.86 -4.05
CA GLN A 9 7.88 -1.68 -3.74
C GLN A 9 8.37 -0.46 -4.53
N ALA A 10 7.46 0.45 -4.85
CA ALA A 10 7.85 1.76 -5.37
C ALA A 10 8.64 2.52 -4.30
N LYS A 11 9.74 3.16 -4.71
CA LYS A 11 10.54 4.03 -3.83
C LYS A 11 9.87 5.39 -3.60
N GLY A 12 9.22 5.91 -4.63
CA GLY A 12 8.49 7.16 -4.62
C GLY A 12 7.50 7.22 -5.78
N ALA A 13 6.68 8.27 -5.79
CA ALA A 13 5.72 8.53 -6.84
C ALA A 13 5.89 9.98 -7.31
N VAL A 14 5.69 10.20 -8.61
CA VAL A 14 5.60 11.51 -9.24
C VAL A 14 4.28 11.54 -9.98
N PHE A 15 3.52 12.62 -9.83
CA PHE A 15 2.26 12.81 -10.53
C PHE A 15 2.22 14.17 -11.20
N SER A 16 1.59 14.21 -12.37
CA SER A 16 1.25 15.42 -13.13
C SER A 16 -0.26 15.60 -13.13
N ALA A 17 -0.73 16.83 -13.03
CA ALA A 17 -2.15 17.15 -13.15
C ALA A 17 -2.41 17.74 -14.54
N GLU A 18 -2.87 16.90 -15.46
CA GLU A 18 -3.20 17.30 -16.84
C GLU A 18 -4.52 18.09 -16.89
N GLU A 19 -5.50 17.66 -16.10
CA GLU A 19 -6.78 18.35 -15.90
C GLU A 19 -7.05 18.47 -14.41
N VAL A 20 -7.41 19.68 -13.97
CA VAL A 20 -7.70 19.97 -12.55
C VAL A 20 -9.19 20.23 -12.41
N PRO A 21 -9.92 19.45 -11.58
CA PRO A 21 -11.34 19.68 -11.37
C PRO A 21 -11.57 21.02 -10.66
N THR A 22 -12.67 21.71 -11.00
CA THR A 22 -13.01 23.01 -10.40
C THR A 22 -13.46 22.90 -8.95
N ILE A 23 -13.90 21.71 -8.51
CA ILE A 23 -14.36 21.42 -7.15
C ILE A 23 -13.83 20.04 -6.74
N GLY A 24 -13.20 19.94 -5.56
CA GLY A 24 -12.69 18.69 -5.00
C GLY A 24 -11.36 18.23 -5.60
N GLY A 25 -11.14 16.90 -5.68
CA GLY A 25 -9.93 16.32 -6.28
C GLY A 25 -8.64 16.44 -5.44
N HIS A 26 -8.75 16.74 -4.15
CA HIS A 26 -7.59 16.87 -3.26
C HIS A 26 -6.90 15.52 -3.01
N THR A 27 -5.58 15.52 -3.05
CA THR A 27 -4.76 14.38 -2.60
C THR A 27 -4.24 14.65 -1.20
N GLY A 28 -4.62 13.80 -0.24
CA GLY A 28 -4.11 13.84 1.13
C GLY A 28 -2.79 13.08 1.27
N PHE A 29 -1.84 13.64 2.01
CA PHE A 29 -0.60 13.00 2.40
C PHE A 29 -0.51 12.88 3.91
N ALA A 30 0.10 11.80 4.40
CA ALA A 30 0.36 11.60 5.82
C ALA A 30 1.80 11.13 6.02
N ASP A 31 2.53 11.77 6.93
CA ASP A 31 3.89 11.36 7.30
C ASP A 31 3.79 10.22 8.33
N MET A 32 4.14 9.00 7.89
CA MET A 32 4.10 7.82 8.75
C MET A 32 5.23 7.78 9.77
N ARG A 33 6.30 8.59 9.62
CA ARG A 33 7.33 8.75 10.65
C ARG A 33 6.78 9.57 11.82
N ALA A 34 6.18 10.72 11.52
CA ALA A 34 5.52 11.54 12.53
C ALA A 34 4.37 10.78 13.22
N ALA A 35 3.62 9.97 12.48
CA ALA A 35 2.60 9.09 13.07
C ALA A 35 3.20 8.05 14.02
N TYR A 36 4.36 7.47 13.70
CA TYR A 36 5.06 6.54 14.57
C TYR A 36 5.65 7.23 15.82
N ASP A 37 6.21 8.43 15.66
CA ASP A 37 6.76 9.23 16.76
C ASP A 37 5.68 9.64 17.77
N ALA A 38 4.46 9.87 17.29
CA ALA A 38 3.30 10.22 18.11
C ALA A 38 2.68 9.04 18.86
N LEU A 39 3.09 7.79 18.60
CA LEU A 39 2.60 6.63 19.34
C LEU A 39 3.09 6.63 20.79
N ASP A 40 2.26 6.15 21.72
CA ASP A 40 2.72 5.85 23.07
C ASP A 40 3.62 4.60 23.11
N GLU A 41 4.43 4.48 24.17
CA GLU A 41 5.34 3.36 24.35
C GLU A 41 4.65 1.99 24.35
N PRO A 42 3.51 1.79 25.06
CA PRO A 42 2.80 0.51 25.00
C PRO A 42 2.39 0.12 23.58
N THR A 43 1.95 1.08 22.77
CA THR A 43 1.56 0.83 21.38
C THR A 43 2.77 0.54 20.52
N ARG A 44 3.87 1.29 20.65
CA ARG A 44 5.13 0.98 19.94
C ARG A 44 5.60 -0.44 20.24
N ALA A 45 5.66 -0.82 21.52
CA ALA A 45 6.06 -2.16 21.95
C ALA A 45 5.14 -3.26 21.41
N ARG A 46 3.83 -3.00 21.36
CA ARG A 46 2.86 -3.96 20.80
C ARG A 46 3.04 -4.19 19.31
N LEU A 47 3.46 -3.18 18.57
CA LEU A 47 3.63 -3.25 17.11
C LEU A 47 4.99 -3.84 16.70
N GLU A 48 5.94 -3.93 17.63
CA GLU A 48 7.28 -4.45 17.39
C GLU A 48 7.25 -5.89 16.87
N GLY A 49 8.09 -6.18 15.87
CA GLY A 49 8.15 -7.50 15.21
C GLY A 49 6.91 -7.91 14.39
N LEU A 50 5.82 -7.11 14.39
CA LEU A 50 4.63 -7.43 13.61
C LEU A 50 4.87 -7.27 12.11
N SER A 51 4.06 -7.99 11.33
CA SER A 51 4.07 -7.92 9.87
C SER A 51 2.66 -8.00 9.31
N ALA A 52 2.45 -7.42 8.14
CA ALA A 52 1.19 -7.47 7.40
C ALA A 52 1.41 -8.09 6.01
N PHE A 53 0.34 -8.72 5.49
CA PHE A 53 0.27 -9.12 4.10
C PHE A 53 -0.35 -7.99 3.28
N HIS A 54 0.32 -7.58 2.20
CA HIS A 54 -0.12 -6.49 1.34
C HIS A 54 -0.71 -7.05 0.05
N SER A 55 -2.01 -6.85 -0.18
CA SER A 55 -2.73 -7.44 -1.32
C SER A 55 -3.67 -6.43 -1.97
N LEU A 56 -3.57 -6.30 -3.29
CA LEU A 56 -4.52 -5.51 -4.08
C LEU A 56 -5.91 -6.17 -4.08
N TYR A 57 -5.99 -7.50 -4.09
CA TYR A 57 -7.26 -8.20 -3.92
C TYR A 57 -7.93 -7.82 -2.60
N TYR A 58 -7.16 -7.71 -1.50
CA TYR A 58 -7.69 -7.33 -0.19
C TYR A 58 -8.27 -5.91 -0.21
N SER A 59 -7.50 -4.91 -0.68
CA SER A 59 -7.96 -3.52 -0.68
C SER A 59 -9.17 -3.31 -1.58
N GLN A 60 -9.19 -3.91 -2.76
CA GLN A 60 -10.30 -3.77 -3.70
C GLN A 60 -11.58 -4.49 -3.21
N SER A 61 -11.44 -5.62 -2.50
CA SER A 61 -12.58 -6.33 -1.92
C SER A 61 -13.34 -5.49 -0.89
N LYS A 62 -12.65 -4.60 -0.17
CA LYS A 62 -13.27 -3.66 0.79
C LYS A 62 -14.16 -2.63 0.13
N LEU A 63 -13.98 -2.39 -1.17
CA LEU A 63 -14.82 -1.52 -1.99
C LEU A 63 -15.87 -2.30 -2.79
N GLY A 64 -16.05 -3.60 -2.51
CA GLY A 64 -16.97 -4.48 -3.24
C GLY A 64 -16.47 -4.93 -4.60
N HIS A 65 -15.25 -4.54 -5.02
CA HIS A 65 -14.65 -5.02 -6.25
C HIS A 65 -14.01 -6.39 -6.02
N GLN A 66 -14.51 -7.41 -6.71
CA GLN A 66 -13.97 -8.77 -6.69
C GLN A 66 -13.35 -9.08 -8.05
N PRO A 67 -12.02 -8.86 -8.21
CA PRO A 67 -11.34 -9.22 -9.45
C PRO A 67 -11.43 -10.73 -9.63
N LYS A 68 -12.04 -11.17 -10.73
CA LYS A 68 -12.04 -12.59 -11.09
C LYS A 68 -10.63 -12.97 -11.49
N LYS A 69 -10.11 -14.08 -10.94
CA LYS A 69 -8.96 -14.74 -11.52
C LYS A 69 -9.36 -15.21 -12.92
N LYS A 70 -8.70 -14.68 -13.94
CA LYS A 70 -8.92 -15.14 -15.31
C LYS A 70 -8.24 -16.51 -15.47
N SER A 71 -8.92 -17.43 -16.15
CA SER A 71 -8.58 -18.85 -16.13
C SER A 71 -7.75 -19.26 -17.34
N ASP A 72 -6.44 -18.97 -17.38
CA ASP A 72 -5.52 -19.33 -18.51
C ASP A 72 -4.24 -18.46 -18.56
N GLY A 73 -3.86 -17.78 -17.47
CA GLY A 73 -2.71 -16.86 -17.50
C GLY A 73 -3.02 -15.53 -18.22
N GLU A 74 -4.28 -15.27 -18.53
CA GLU A 74 -4.72 -13.99 -19.06
C GLU A 74 -4.46 -12.86 -18.03
N TYR A 75 -3.89 -11.77 -18.51
CA TYR A 75 -3.50 -10.64 -17.67
C TYR A 75 -4.70 -10.08 -16.91
N SER A 76 -4.66 -10.19 -15.59
CA SER A 76 -5.73 -9.74 -14.67
C SER A 76 -5.64 -8.25 -14.33
N GLY A 77 -4.67 -7.53 -14.90
CA GLY A 77 -4.32 -6.16 -14.53
C GLY A 77 -3.10 -6.09 -13.59
N TYR A 78 -2.46 -4.92 -13.55
CA TYR A 78 -1.27 -4.70 -12.71
C TYR A 78 -1.62 -4.88 -11.24
N GLY A 79 -0.85 -5.71 -10.52
CA GLY A 79 -1.06 -5.98 -9.10
C GLY A 79 -2.04 -7.11 -8.77
N PHE A 80 -2.80 -7.60 -9.74
CA PHE A 80 -3.61 -8.82 -9.60
C PHE A 80 -2.83 -10.03 -10.11
N HIS A 81 -1.85 -10.46 -9.31
CA HIS A 81 -1.00 -11.60 -9.64
C HIS A 81 -1.33 -12.83 -8.80
N ASP A 82 -1.06 -14.01 -9.36
CA ASP A 82 -1.17 -15.30 -8.66
C ASP A 82 0.08 -15.69 -7.87
N GLY A 83 1.11 -14.83 -7.86
CA GLY A 83 2.30 -14.98 -7.03
C GLY A 83 2.02 -14.80 -5.52
N PRO A 84 3.02 -15.11 -4.67
CA PRO A 84 2.88 -14.98 -3.22
C PRO A 84 2.55 -13.54 -2.82
N VAL A 85 1.65 -13.40 -1.84
CA VAL A 85 1.30 -12.08 -1.27
C VAL A 85 2.48 -11.56 -0.45
N PRO A 86 3.02 -10.37 -0.75
CA PRO A 86 4.15 -9.84 0.01
C PRO A 86 3.83 -9.67 1.50
N ARG A 87 4.67 -10.26 2.36
CA ARG A 87 4.67 -10.04 3.81
C ARG A 87 5.69 -8.97 4.15
N ARG A 88 5.28 -7.94 4.88
CA ARG A 88 6.12 -6.76 5.18
C ARG A 88 6.07 -6.45 6.67
N ALA A 89 7.19 -6.02 7.22
CA ALA A 89 7.24 -5.51 8.59
C ALA A 89 6.30 -4.31 8.72
N LEU A 90 5.56 -4.26 9.84
CA LEU A 90 4.61 -3.19 10.09
C LEU A 90 5.32 -1.86 10.39
N ILE A 91 6.49 -1.95 11.02
CA ILE A 91 7.43 -0.85 11.24
C ILE A 91 8.63 -1.09 10.32
N LYS A 92 9.11 -0.02 9.69
CA LYS A 92 10.30 -0.06 8.82
C LYS A 92 11.25 1.08 9.16
N VAL A 93 12.55 0.81 9.08
CA VAL A 93 13.59 1.83 9.09
C VAL A 93 13.79 2.32 7.66
N HIS A 94 13.78 3.63 7.44
CA HIS A 94 14.01 4.18 6.12
C HIS A 94 15.51 4.05 5.78
N PRO A 95 15.88 3.55 4.59
CA PRO A 95 17.29 3.22 4.30
C PRO A 95 18.20 4.44 4.13
N GLU A 96 17.63 5.63 3.97
CA GLU A 96 18.36 6.88 3.69
C GLU A 96 18.19 7.95 4.78
N THR A 97 17.29 7.76 5.75
CA THR A 97 16.98 8.73 6.82
C THR A 97 16.70 7.98 8.11
#